data_AF-A0A927LR11-F1
#
_entry.id   AF-A0A927LR11-F1
#
_cell.length_a   1.000
_cell.length_b   1.000
_cell.length_c   1.000
_cell.angle_alpha   90.00
_cell.angle_beta   90.00
_cell.angle_gamma   90.00
#
_symmetry.space_group_name_H-M   'P 1'
#
loop_
_entity.id
_entity.type
_entity.pdbx_description
1 polymer ?
#
loop_
_entity_poly.entity_id
_entity_poly.type
_entity_poly.pdbx_seq_one_letter_code
_entity_poly.pdbx_strand_id
1 'polypeptide(L)'
;MAQIYFNKALEYYKKASKEDPNNIIITQNIGICYFKTNQFKSAIVYLEKTLNSPLLIDGKTEFILGASYLNTNNKEKGCKNMIAAENKNYPGAAKIVAQYCN
;
A
#
# COMPACT_ATOMS: atom_id res chain seq x y z
N MET A 1 -11.97 -4.38 -17.00
CA MET A 1 -11.15 -3.29 -17.61
C MET A 1 -10.06 -2.79 -16.67
N ALA A 2 -10.37 -2.28 -15.47
CA ALA A 2 -9.37 -1.68 -14.55
C ALA A 2 -8.15 -2.58 -14.22
N GLN A 3 -8.36 -3.87 -13.97
CA GLN A 3 -7.28 -4.81 -13.64
C GLN A 3 -6.21 -4.95 -14.74
N ILE A 4 -6.61 -4.85 -16.01
CA ILE A 4 -5.69 -4.93 -17.16
C ILE A 4 -4.71 -3.74 -17.16
N TYR A 5 -5.21 -2.54 -16.85
CA TYR A 5 -4.37 -1.35 -16.75
C TYR A 5 -3.36 -1.44 -15.60
N PHE A 6 -3.77 -1.97 -14.44
CA PHE A 6 -2.85 -2.17 -13.32
C PHE A 6 -1.79 -3.25 -13.60
N ASN A 7 -2.13 -4.31 -14.33
CA ASN A 7 -1.14 -5.31 -14.75
C ASN A 7 -0.12 -4.71 -15.73
N LYS A 8 -0.58 -3.89 -16.69
CA LYS A 8 0.32 -3.20 -17.62
C LYS A 8 1.19 -2.17 -16.89
N ALA A 9 0.62 -1.40 -15.97
CA ALA A 9 1.36 -0.46 -15.14
C ALA A 9 2.42 -1.18 -14.29
N LEU A 10 2.08 -2.33 -13.71
CA LEU A 10 3.02 -3.16 -12.97
C LEU A 10 4.21 -3.59 -13.82
N GLU A 11 4.00 -3.93 -15.09
CA GLU A 11 5.10 -4.28 -16.00
C GLU A 11 6.06 -3.09 -16.21
N TYR A 12 5.51 -1.89 -16.46
CA TYR A 12 6.33 -0.69 -16.63
C TYR A 12 7.06 -0.30 -15.34
N TYR A 13 6.39 -0.35 -14.19
CA TYR A 13 7.06 -0.04 -12.91
C TYR A 13 8.14 -1.07 -12.56
N LYS A 14 7.95 -2.36 -12.91
CA LYS A 14 9.00 -3.37 -12.74
C LYS A 14 10.21 -3.10 -13.63
N LYS A 15 10.01 -2.64 -14.87
CA LYS A 15 11.10 -2.19 -15.75
C LYS A 15 11.80 -0.98 -15.16
N ALA A 16 11.05 0.04 -14.74
CA ALA A 16 11.60 1.25 -14.14
C ALA A 16 12.37 0.96 -12.84
N SER A 17 11.90 0.02 -12.02
CA SER A 17 12.60 -0.43 -10.80
C SER A 17 13.92 -1.16 -11.07
N LYS A 18 14.16 -1.64 -12.29
CA LYS A 18 15.48 -2.20 -12.67
C LYS A 18 16.48 -1.09 -12.98
N GLU A 19 16.00 -0.01 -13.59
CA GLU A 19 16.82 1.17 -13.92
C GLU A 19 17.12 2.01 -12.67
N ASP A 20 16.12 2.18 -11.79
CA ASP A 20 16.25 2.91 -10.53
C ASP A 20 15.69 2.09 -9.35
N PRO A 21 16.48 1.14 -8.80
CA PRO A 21 16.03 0.25 -7.73
C PRO A 21 15.84 0.94 -6.38
N ASN A 22 16.43 2.13 -6.20
CA ASN A 22 16.34 2.89 -4.95
C ASN A 22 15.15 3.86 -4.94
N ASN A 23 14.42 3.96 -6.05
CA ASN A 23 13.26 4.82 -6.14
C ASN A 23 12.09 4.29 -5.32
N ILE A 24 11.85 4.95 -4.20
CA ILE A 24 10.78 4.53 -3.30
C ILE A 24 9.38 4.78 -3.88
N ILE A 25 9.22 5.76 -4.76
CA ILE A 25 7.94 6.08 -5.41
C ILE A 25 7.58 4.96 -6.39
N ILE A 26 8.55 4.47 -7.17
CA ILE A 26 8.36 3.31 -8.05
C ILE A 26 7.97 2.08 -7.21
N THR A 27 8.69 1.84 -6.11
CA THR A 27 8.40 0.72 -5.20
C THR A 27 6.98 0.80 -4.63
N GLN A 28 6.54 2.00 -4.21
CA GLN A 28 5.17 2.23 -3.73
C GLN A 28 4.15 1.93 -4.84
N ASN A 29 4.38 2.42 -6.06
CA ASN A 29 3.49 2.20 -7.19
C ASN A 29 3.37 0.72 -7.59
N ILE A 30 4.45 -0.07 -7.48
CA ILE A 30 4.39 -1.53 -7.63
C ILE A 30 3.45 -2.14 -6.58
N GLY A 31 3.62 -1.77 -5.31
CA GLY A 31 2.75 -2.22 -4.22
C GLY A 31 1.28 -1.86 -4.44
N ILE A 32 1.00 -0.64 -4.91
CA ILE A 32 -0.36 -0.19 -5.27
C ILE A 32 -0.94 -1.04 -6.41
N CYS A 33 -0.17 -1.34 -7.44
CA CYS A 33 -0.64 -2.18 -8.55
C CYS A 33 -1.01 -3.58 -8.06
N TYR A 34 -0.21 -4.18 -7.18
CA TYR A 34 -0.55 -5.45 -6.55
C TYR A 34 -1.84 -5.36 -5.71
N PHE A 35 -2.00 -4.29 -4.92
CA PHE A 35 -3.21 -4.08 -4.15
C PHE A 35 -4.45 -3.96 -5.04
N LYS A 36 -4.38 -3.17 -6.11
CA LYS A 36 -5.49 -2.96 -7.06
C LYS A 36 -5.82 -4.20 -7.90
N THR A 37 -4.94 -5.20 -7.91
CA THR A 37 -5.16 -6.49 -8.56
C THR A 37 -5.44 -7.60 -7.54
N ASN A 38 -5.79 -7.24 -6.29
CA ASN A 38 -6.10 -8.13 -5.17
C ASN A 38 -4.95 -9.07 -4.75
N GLN A 39 -3.72 -8.77 -5.16
CA GLN A 39 -2.52 -9.51 -4.77
C GLN A 39 -1.95 -8.93 -3.46
N PHE A 40 -2.73 -9.02 -2.39
CA PHE A 40 -2.45 -8.34 -1.13
C PHE A 40 -1.12 -8.75 -0.48
N LYS A 41 -0.74 -10.02 -0.55
CA LYS A 41 0.56 -10.51 -0.03
C LYS A 41 1.73 -9.83 -0.75
N SER A 42 1.67 -9.73 -2.07
CA SER A 42 2.67 -9.01 -2.85
C SER A 42 2.65 -7.52 -2.53
N ALA A 43 1.47 -6.91 -2.39
CA ALA A 43 1.34 -5.50 -2.02
C ALA A 43 2.07 -5.19 -0.70
N ILE A 44 1.88 -6.03 0.32
CA ILE A 44 2.55 -5.90 1.62
C ILE A 44 4.07 -5.88 1.46
N VAL A 45 4.65 -6.87 0.76
CA VAL A 45 6.11 -6.99 0.59
C VAL A 45 6.73 -5.74 -0.03
N TYR A 46 6.06 -5.11 -0.99
CA TYR A 46 6.58 -3.90 -1.63
C TYR A 46 6.30 -2.64 -0.80
N LEU A 47 5.12 -2.49 -0.20
CA LEU A 47 4.75 -1.30 0.59
C LEU A 47 5.49 -1.22 1.93
N GLU A 48 5.85 -2.34 2.54
CA GLU A 48 6.66 -2.33 3.78
C GLU A 48 8.03 -1.70 3.57
N LYS A 49 8.62 -1.87 2.38
CA LYS A 49 9.91 -1.24 2.02
C LYS A 49 9.80 0.28 1.97
N THR A 50 8.59 0.81 1.84
CA THR A 50 8.35 2.25 1.65
C THR A 50 7.92 2.98 2.92
N LEU A 51 7.62 2.26 4.02
CA LEU A 51 7.12 2.85 5.27
C LEU A 51 8.08 3.86 5.92
N ASN A 52 9.39 3.67 5.77
CA ASN A 52 10.40 4.51 6.42
C ASN A 52 10.87 5.68 5.53
N SER A 53 10.21 5.90 4.39
CA SER A 53 10.66 6.92 3.45
C SER A 53 10.14 8.31 3.80
N PRO A 54 11.03 9.33 3.85
CA PRO A 54 10.62 10.71 4.10
C PRO A 54 9.80 11.31 2.95
N LEU A 55 9.77 10.65 1.79
CA LEU A 55 9.01 11.11 0.62
C LEU A 55 7.52 10.70 0.69
N LEU A 56 7.15 9.76 1.56
CA LEU A 56 5.81 9.16 1.61
C LEU A 56 5.12 9.46 2.95
N ILE A 57 4.85 10.73 3.18
CA ILE A 57 4.27 11.23 4.44
C ILE A 57 2.75 11.42 4.40
N ASP A 58 2.12 11.20 3.24
CA ASP A 58 0.69 11.47 2.98
C ASP A 58 -0.29 10.47 3.63
N GLY A 59 0.21 9.39 4.25
CA GLY A 59 -0.62 8.36 4.88
C GLY A 59 -1.20 7.33 3.91
N LYS A 60 -0.97 7.49 2.60
CA LYS A 60 -1.49 6.61 1.56
C LYS A 60 -0.87 5.22 1.65
N THR A 61 0.43 5.14 1.91
CA THR A 61 1.14 3.85 2.05
C THR A 61 0.54 3.05 3.20
N GLU A 62 0.41 3.68 4.36
CA GLU A 62 -0.13 3.08 5.58
C GLU A 62 -1.58 2.63 5.37
N PHE A 63 -2.39 3.44 4.69
CA PHE A 63 -3.77 3.07 4.36
C PHE A 63 -3.83 1.81 3.50
N ILE A 64 -3.06 1.77 2.41
CA ILE A 64 -3.09 0.63 1.48
C ILE A 64 -2.48 -0.61 2.14
N LEU A 65 -1.43 -0.45 2.95
CA LEU A 65 -0.82 -1.53 3.69
C LEU A 65 -1.76 -2.08 4.78
N GLY A 66 -2.43 -1.20 5.53
CA GLY A 66 -3.44 -1.57 6.52
C GLY A 66 -4.59 -2.34 5.89
N ALA A 67 -5.12 -1.86 4.76
CA ALA A 67 -6.14 -2.58 4.00
C ALA A 67 -5.64 -3.94 3.49
N SER A 68 -4.39 -4.01 2.99
CA SER A 68 -3.80 -5.28 2.53
C SER A 68 -3.67 -6.29 3.67
N TYR A 69 -3.28 -5.83 4.86
CA TYR A 69 -3.19 -6.67 6.05
C TYR A 69 -4.55 -7.17 6.54
N LEU A 70 -5.57 -6.31 6.54
CA LEU A 70 -6.95 -6.73 6.86
C LEU A 70 -7.45 -7.79 5.87
N ASN A 71 -7.17 -7.65 4.58
CA ASN A 71 -7.54 -8.63 3.55
C ASN A 71 -6.73 -9.94 3.62
N THR A 72 -5.61 -9.98 4.34
CA THR A 72 -4.82 -11.20 4.56
C THR A 72 -5.05 -11.82 5.94
N ASN A 73 -6.14 -11.44 6.61
CA ASN A 73 -6.52 -11.85 7.97
C ASN A 73 -5.52 -11.43 9.07
N ASN A 74 -4.57 -10.53 8.77
CA ASN A 74 -3.69 -9.97 9.79
C ASN A 74 -4.31 -8.70 10.37
N LYS A 75 -5.29 -8.89 11.26
CA LYS A 75 -6.05 -7.78 11.87
C LYS A 75 -5.15 -6.84 12.66
N GLU A 76 -4.20 -7.38 13.43
CA GLU A 76 -3.29 -6.62 14.28
C GLU A 76 -2.47 -5.60 13.47
N LYS A 77 -1.72 -6.07 12.46
CA LYS A 77 -0.94 -5.18 11.59
C LYS A 77 -1.85 -4.29 10.74
N GLY A 78 -3.00 -4.79 10.32
CA GLY A 78 -3.99 -4.01 9.56
C GLY A 78 -4.45 -2.77 10.31
N CYS A 79 -4.85 -2.96 11.57
CA CYS A 79 -5.31 -1.88 12.43
C CYS A 79 -4.20 -0.92 12.81
N LYS A 80 -3.00 -1.43 13.15
CA LYS A 80 -1.83 -0.57 13.43
C LYS A 80 -1.54 0.39 12.29
N ASN A 81 -1.56 -0.10 11.05
CA ASN A 81 -1.30 0.74 9.87
C ASN A 81 -2.47 1.67 9.55
N MET A 82 -3.73 1.26 9.78
CA MET A 82 -4.87 2.16 9.60
C MET A 82 -4.89 3.32 10.58
N ILE A 83 -4.54 3.08 11.84
CA ILE A 83 -4.39 4.13 12.85
C ILE A 83 -3.25 5.07 12.45
N ALA A 84 -2.13 4.54 11.93
CA ALA A 84 -1.04 5.37 11.43
C ALA A 84 -1.48 6.26 10.23
N ALA A 85 -2.31 5.72 9.33
CA ALA A 85 -2.89 6.48 8.22
C ALA A 85 -3.88 7.56 8.71
N GLU A 86 -4.69 7.25 9.73
CA GLU A 86 -5.61 8.19 10.37
C GLU A 86 -4.85 9.35 11.05
N ASN A 87 -3.77 9.05 11.77
CA ASN A 87 -2.91 10.07 12.38
C ASN A 87 -2.27 11.01 11.34
N LYS A 88 -2.10 10.53 10.10
CA LYS A 88 -1.64 11.32 8.94
C LYS A 88 -2.79 12.02 8.20
N ASN A 89 -4.01 11.99 8.75
CA ASN A 89 -5.24 12.55 8.18
C ASN A 89 -5.59 11.98 6.80
N TYR A 90 -5.23 10.72 6.51
CA TYR A 90 -5.56 10.12 5.22
C TYR A 90 -7.07 9.85 5.09
N PRO A 91 -7.72 10.32 4.01
CA PRO A 91 -9.17 10.15 3.85
C PRO A 91 -9.62 8.70 3.89
N GLY A 92 -10.66 8.42 4.68
CA GLY A 92 -11.25 7.09 4.80
C GLY A 92 -10.56 6.16 5.80
N ALA A 93 -9.38 6.52 6.34
CA ALA A 93 -8.69 5.72 7.36
C ALA A 93 -9.54 5.61 8.65
N ALA A 94 -10.00 6.74 9.19
CA ALA A 94 -10.80 6.81 10.42
C ALA A 94 -12.06 5.91 10.37
N LYS A 95 -12.74 5.87 9.21
CA LYS A 95 -13.92 5.01 9.02
C LYS A 95 -13.56 3.53 9.12
N ILE A 96 -12.44 3.12 8.53
CA ILE A 96 -11.97 1.74 8.57
C ILE A 96 -11.51 1.38 9.99
N VAL A 97 -10.79 2.27 10.68
CA VAL A 97 -10.40 2.07 12.09
C VAL A 97 -11.64 1.83 12.95
N ALA A 98 -12.64 2.71 12.88
CA ALA A 98 -13.86 2.57 13.67
C ALA A 98 -14.65 1.27 13.38
N GLN A 99 -14.61 0.80 12.14
CA GLN A 99 -15.34 -0.39 11.71
C GLN A 99 -14.62 -1.71 12.02
N TYR A 100 -13.29 -1.74 11.89
CA TYR A 100 -12.52 -2.99 11.94
C TYR A 100 -11.60 -3.08 13.15
N CYS A 101 -11.30 -2.00 13.86
CA CYS A 101 -10.25 -1.98 14.88
C CYS A 101 -10.76 -1.75 16.31
N ASN A 102 -12.08 -1.67 16.47
CA ASN A 102 -12.79 -1.73 17.75
C ASN A 102 -13.14 -3.17 18.15
#